data_AF-A0A817HJC5-F1
#
_entry.id   AF-A0A817HJC5-F1
#
_cell.length_a   1.000
_cell.length_b   1.000
_cell.length_c   1.000
_cell.angle_alpha   90.00
_cell.angle_beta   90.00
_cell.angle_gamma   90.00
#
_symmetry.space_group_name_H-M   'P 1'
#
loop_
_entity.id
_entity.type
_entity.pdbx_description
1 polymer ?
#
loop_
_entity_poly.entity_id
_entity_poly.type
_entity_poly.pdbx_seq_one_letter_code
_entity_poly.pdbx_strand_id
1 'polypeptide(L)'
;MVDRIHCASIVLILSSIVFLLSGILLITFSDSLIKKTVKKECQLKQGTILYKIWHDTPVPLYISIYVFDLVNEVEFLNGGKPHLIQRGPFVYREQRTKEDIRFYPNGTISYRESRNYIFDQSKSPLDETFRFNTINVVYMTLINYLHTQNVPDLFRQIIGTILSFVEKPIMQRTIKEYLWGYQDPILSILKKRLPQLVMDDQISVFASVVNEAQYETILINNGVGFDENHNERLNNLGKIERFNFSTSLSIWSNKYANMINGTDSTIWHPDARKDETIYTFMNDICRSVHLKYNQTHKNLFDINTYQYIIPNDAFANISDNEGFCLNYTMTNETQQLKCLASGLFSLTPCLHCKFII
;
A
#
# COMPACT_ATOMS: atom_id res chain seq x y z
N MET A 1 -75.07 4.41 30.11
CA MET A 1 -74.45 4.27 28.76
C MET A 1 -73.18 5.13 28.65
N VAL A 2 -73.20 6.36 29.17
CA VAL A 2 -72.04 7.27 29.22
C VAL A 2 -70.83 6.70 29.98
N ASP A 3 -71.03 6.04 31.13
CA ASP A 3 -69.91 5.50 31.93
C ASP A 3 -69.17 4.34 31.26
N ARG A 4 -69.87 3.52 30.47
CA ARG A 4 -69.24 2.42 29.71
C ARG A 4 -68.39 2.94 28.56
N ILE A 5 -68.81 4.03 27.93
CA ILE A 5 -68.05 4.70 26.87
C ILE A 5 -66.80 5.34 27.45
N HIS A 6 -66.90 6.00 28.62
CA HIS A 6 -65.74 6.56 29.33
C HIS A 6 -64.72 5.49 29.75
N CYS A 7 -65.18 4.37 30.33
CA CYS A 7 -64.29 3.24 30.66
C CYS A 7 -63.59 2.67 29.41
N ALA A 8 -64.33 2.47 28.31
CA ALA A 8 -63.75 1.96 27.06
C ALA A 8 -62.70 2.92 26.49
N SER A 9 -62.95 4.23 26.52
CA SER A 9 -61.99 5.26 26.08
C SER A 9 -60.72 5.25 26.93
N ILE A 10 -60.83 5.12 28.26
CA ILE A 10 -59.67 5.04 29.16
C ILE A 10 -58.83 3.79 28.87
N VAL A 11 -59.47 2.64 28.68
CA VAL A 11 -58.77 1.39 28.35
C VAL A 11 -58.06 1.48 26.99
N LEU A 12 -58.69 2.08 25.99
CA LEU A 12 -58.07 2.29 24.67
C LEU A 12 -56.87 3.24 24.75
N ILE A 13 -56.96 4.34 25.50
CA ILE A 13 -55.85 5.27 25.71
C ILE A 13 -54.70 4.57 26.44
N LEU A 14 -54.97 3.85 27.52
CA LEU A 14 -53.95 3.10 28.26
C LEU A 14 -53.28 2.04 27.40
N SER A 15 -54.05 1.27 26.62
CA SER A 15 -53.49 0.27 25.69
C SER A 15 -52.62 0.92 24.62
N SER A 16 -53.03 2.06 24.08
CA SER A 16 -52.26 2.82 23.08
C SER A 16 -50.94 3.33 23.64
N ILE A 17 -50.94 3.82 24.89
CA ILE A 17 -49.71 4.23 25.59
C ILE A 17 -48.78 3.03 25.80
N VAL A 18 -49.31 1.87 26.20
CA VAL A 18 -48.51 0.65 26.37
C VAL A 18 -47.88 0.21 25.05
N PHE A 19 -48.65 0.18 23.95
CA PHE A 19 -48.11 -0.15 22.64
C PHE A 19 -47.03 0.83 22.19
N LEU A 20 -47.25 2.14 22.39
CA LEU A 20 -46.27 3.17 22.04
C LEU A 20 -44.98 3.04 22.86
N LEU A 21 -45.08 2.84 24.18
CA LEU A 21 -43.92 2.60 25.04
C LEU A 21 -43.19 1.29 24.68
N SER A 22 -43.93 0.23 24.38
CA SER A 22 -43.34 -1.04 23.93
C SER A 22 -42.61 -0.90 22.59
N GLY A 23 -43.17 -0.12 21.64
CA GLY A 23 -42.53 0.17 20.37
C GLY A 23 -41.24 0.96 20.53
N ILE A 24 -41.23 1.99 21.37
CA ILE A 24 -40.01 2.76 21.68
C ILE A 24 -38.96 1.88 22.36
N LEU A 25 -39.36 1.03 23.31
CA LEU A 25 -38.46 0.09 23.97
C LEU A 25 -37.87 -0.91 22.98
N LEU A 26 -38.68 -1.45 22.06
CA LEU A 26 -38.22 -2.38 21.04
C LEU A 26 -37.21 -1.74 20.09
N ILE A 27 -37.48 -0.51 19.61
CA ILE A 27 -36.57 0.23 18.73
C ILE A 27 -35.23 0.52 19.43
N THR A 28 -35.27 1.04 20.66
CA THR A 28 -34.05 1.38 21.40
C THR A 28 -33.25 0.14 21.79
N PHE A 29 -33.93 -0.95 22.17
CA PHE A 29 -33.31 -2.22 22.49
C PHE A 29 -32.72 -2.90 21.25
N SER A 30 -33.42 -2.88 20.11
CA SER A 30 -32.92 -3.45 18.85
C SER A 30 -31.66 -2.72 18.40
N ASP A 31 -31.62 -1.39 18.47
CA ASP A 31 -30.43 -0.62 18.09
C ASP A 31 -29.23 -0.97 18.97
N SER A 32 -29.43 -1.12 20.28
CA SER A 32 -28.38 -1.52 21.21
C SER A 32 -27.86 -2.93 20.91
N LEU A 33 -28.76 -3.88 20.67
CA LEU A 33 -28.39 -5.25 20.31
C LEU A 33 -27.63 -5.31 18.98
N ILE A 34 -28.12 -4.60 17.95
CA ILE A 34 -27.46 -4.54 16.64
C ILE A 34 -26.04 -3.99 16.80
N LYS A 35 -25.88 -2.84 17.49
CA LYS A 35 -24.55 -2.26 17.74
C LYS A 35 -23.62 -3.24 18.46
N LYS A 36 -24.10 -3.94 19.49
CA LYS A 36 -23.30 -4.94 20.21
C LYS A 36 -22.89 -6.11 19.30
N THR A 37 -23.81 -6.61 18.48
CA THR A 37 -23.54 -7.69 17.54
C THR A 37 -22.55 -7.26 16.46
N VAL A 38 -22.74 -6.08 15.86
CA VAL A 38 -21.81 -5.50 14.88
C VAL A 38 -20.42 -5.35 15.48
N LYS A 39 -20.30 -4.75 16.67
CA LYS A 39 -19.00 -4.60 17.35
C LYS A 39 -18.32 -5.94 17.59
N LYS A 40 -19.07 -6.98 17.94
CA LYS A 40 -18.52 -8.33 18.16
C LYS A 40 -18.06 -8.99 16.84
N GLU A 41 -18.85 -8.88 15.77
CA GLU A 41 -18.51 -9.47 14.47
C GLU A 41 -17.40 -8.71 13.72
N CYS A 42 -17.23 -7.42 14.02
CA CYS A 42 -16.12 -6.59 13.53
C CYS A 42 -14.82 -6.76 14.31
N GLN A 43 -14.76 -7.63 15.33
CA GLN A 43 -13.49 -7.96 15.98
C GLN A 43 -12.70 -8.96 15.13
N LEU A 44 -11.38 -8.76 15.03
CA LEU A 44 -10.51 -9.70 14.35
C LEU A 44 -10.18 -10.86 15.30
N LYS A 45 -11.13 -11.78 15.45
CA LYS A 45 -11.07 -12.91 16.38
C LYS A 45 -11.57 -14.17 15.69
N GLN A 46 -10.95 -15.30 15.96
CA GLN A 46 -11.35 -16.58 15.38
C GLN A 46 -12.86 -16.84 15.60
N GLY A 47 -13.56 -17.16 14.50
CA GLY A 47 -15.00 -17.41 14.48
C GLY A 47 -15.87 -16.23 14.05
N THR A 48 -15.37 -14.99 14.10
CA THR A 48 -16.12 -13.81 13.62
C THR A 48 -16.20 -13.77 12.10
N ILE A 49 -17.19 -13.05 11.57
CA ILE A 49 -17.31 -12.79 10.13
C ILE A 49 -16.05 -12.08 9.60
N LEU A 50 -15.56 -11.05 10.30
CA LEU A 50 -14.37 -10.31 9.87
C LEU A 50 -13.15 -11.21 9.74
N TYR A 51 -12.90 -12.11 10.70
CA TYR A 51 -11.76 -13.01 10.63
C TYR A 51 -11.83 -13.93 9.41
N LYS A 52 -13.02 -14.45 9.07
CA LYS A 52 -13.19 -15.31 7.89
C LYS A 52 -12.86 -14.56 6.60
N ILE A 53 -13.36 -13.34 6.44
CA ILE A 53 -13.12 -12.51 5.23
C ILE A 53 -11.66 -12.06 5.14
N TRP A 54 -11.06 -11.70 6.28
CA TRP A 54 -9.67 -11.27 6.35
C TRP A 54 -8.68 -12.40 6.05
N HIS A 55 -8.99 -13.61 6.54
CA HIS A 55 -8.20 -14.81 6.30
C HIS A 55 -8.38 -15.34 4.88
N ASP A 56 -9.64 -15.45 4.42
CA ASP A 56 -10.01 -15.95 3.10
C ASP A 56 -10.89 -14.92 2.39
N THR A 57 -10.26 -14.10 1.55
CA THR A 57 -10.94 -12.99 0.87
C THR A 57 -11.91 -13.53 -0.18
N PRO A 58 -13.23 -13.32 -0.03
CA PRO A 58 -14.24 -13.97 -0.87
C PRO A 58 -14.31 -13.39 -2.29
N VAL A 59 -13.72 -12.21 -2.52
CA VAL A 59 -13.75 -11.50 -3.80
C VAL A 59 -12.37 -11.59 -4.46
N PRO A 60 -12.27 -11.97 -5.75
CA PRO A 60 -11.00 -11.98 -6.45
C PRO A 60 -10.45 -10.56 -6.59
N LEU A 61 -9.20 -10.38 -6.20
CA LEU A 61 -8.45 -9.14 -6.40
C LEU A 61 -7.74 -9.18 -7.76
N TYR A 62 -7.71 -8.05 -8.45
CA TYR A 62 -7.04 -7.91 -9.73
C TYR A 62 -6.15 -6.66 -9.71
N ILE A 63 -4.95 -6.81 -10.26
CA ILE A 63 -4.07 -5.68 -10.58
C ILE A 63 -4.03 -5.52 -12.10
N SER A 64 -4.22 -4.28 -12.56
CA SER A 64 -4.12 -3.92 -13.98
C SER A 64 -2.88 -3.09 -14.19
N ILE A 65 -1.90 -3.64 -14.90
CA ILE A 65 -0.60 -3.01 -15.10
C ILE A 65 -0.53 -2.40 -16.49
N TYR A 66 -0.06 -1.16 -16.57
CA TYR A 66 0.20 -0.46 -17.82
C TYR A 66 1.68 -0.10 -17.89
N VAL A 67 2.28 -0.31 -19.06
CA VAL A 67 3.68 0.07 -19.31
C VAL A 67 3.76 1.15 -20.37
N PHE A 68 4.81 1.96 -20.31
CA PHE A 68 5.10 2.97 -21.32
C PHE A 68 6.21 2.46 -22.25
N ASP A 69 5.84 2.18 -23.49
CA ASP A 69 6.72 1.66 -24.55
C ASP A 69 7.39 2.81 -25.29
N LEU A 70 8.74 2.87 -25.26
CA LEU A 70 9.53 3.89 -25.94
C LEU A 70 9.69 3.56 -27.43
N VAL A 71 9.05 4.35 -28.30
CA VAL A 71 9.03 4.07 -29.74
C VAL A 71 10.07 4.82 -30.56
N ASN A 72 10.71 5.84 -29.98
CA ASN A 72 11.74 6.66 -30.65
C ASN A 72 13.11 6.61 -29.95
N GLU A 73 13.59 5.41 -29.61
CA GLU A 73 14.87 5.18 -28.90
C GLU A 73 16.04 5.99 -29.48
N VAL A 74 16.27 5.95 -30.80
CA VAL A 74 17.40 6.63 -31.44
C VAL A 74 17.30 8.16 -31.29
N GLU A 75 16.12 8.73 -31.47
CA GLU A 75 15.90 10.17 -31.32
C GLU A 75 16.09 10.58 -29.86
N PHE A 76 15.53 9.81 -28.93
CA PHE A 76 15.64 10.04 -27.50
C PHE A 76 17.10 10.01 -27.03
N LEU A 77 17.88 9.00 -27.44
CA LEU A 77 19.30 8.89 -27.09
C LEU A 77 20.15 10.04 -27.67
N ASN A 78 19.71 10.66 -28.77
CA ASN A 78 20.34 11.84 -29.36
C ASN A 78 19.84 13.17 -28.76
N GLY A 79 19.07 13.13 -27.67
CA GLY A 79 18.57 14.33 -26.97
C GLY A 79 17.17 14.78 -27.39
N GLY A 80 16.49 14.02 -28.25
CA GLY A 80 15.08 14.23 -28.58
C GLY A 80 14.14 13.91 -27.41
N LYS A 81 12.89 14.33 -27.52
CA LYS A 81 11.87 14.06 -26.49
C LYS A 81 11.40 12.61 -26.57
N PRO A 82 11.21 11.90 -25.44
CA PRO A 82 10.70 10.53 -25.47
C PRO A 82 9.26 10.50 -25.99
N HIS A 83 9.01 9.65 -26.98
CA HIS A 83 7.68 9.29 -27.45
C HIS A 83 7.31 7.95 -26.82
N LEU A 84 6.38 8.02 -25.87
CA LEU A 84 5.90 6.87 -25.11
C LEU A 84 4.49 6.48 -25.54
N ILE A 85 4.26 5.19 -25.74
CA ILE A 85 2.92 4.64 -25.99
C ILE A 85 2.54 3.77 -24.79
N GLN A 86 1.41 4.08 -24.14
CA GLN A 86 0.88 3.23 -23.07
C GLN A 86 0.39 1.90 -23.66
N ARG A 87 0.83 0.78 -23.09
CA ARG A 87 0.43 -0.58 -23.44
C ARG A 87 -0.21 -1.26 -22.24
N GLY A 88 -1.30 -1.99 -22.45
CA GLY A 88 -2.02 -2.72 -21.41
C GLY A 88 -3.55 -2.60 -21.55
N PRO A 89 -4.31 -3.01 -20.52
CA PRO A 89 -3.81 -3.52 -19.24
C PRO A 89 -3.27 -4.96 -19.35
N PHE A 90 -2.14 -5.23 -18.70
CA PHE A 90 -1.74 -6.59 -18.36
C PHE A 90 -2.35 -6.93 -17.00
N VAL A 91 -3.40 -7.74 -17.02
CA VAL A 91 -4.23 -8.03 -15.85
C VAL A 91 -3.75 -9.30 -15.18
N TYR A 92 -3.50 -9.21 -13.87
CA TYR A 92 -3.16 -10.35 -13.03
C TYR A 92 -4.19 -10.47 -11.91
N ARG A 93 -4.62 -11.70 -11.62
CA ARG A 93 -5.35 -12.03 -10.42
C ARG A 93 -4.38 -12.11 -9.25
N GLU A 94 -4.64 -11.31 -8.23
CA GLU A 94 -3.88 -11.30 -6.99
C GLU A 94 -4.48 -12.32 -6.00
N GLN A 95 -3.62 -13.15 -5.43
CA GLN A 95 -3.95 -14.06 -4.34
C GLN A 95 -3.14 -13.66 -3.11
N ARG A 96 -3.81 -13.32 -2.02
CA ARG A 96 -3.17 -12.98 -0.75
C ARG A 96 -3.35 -14.15 0.22
N THR A 97 -2.25 -14.61 0.80
CA THR A 97 -2.26 -15.66 1.83
C THR A 97 -1.67 -15.11 3.11
N LYS A 98 -2.35 -15.34 4.23
CA LYS A 98 -1.86 -14.96 5.56
C LYS A 98 -1.38 -16.18 6.31
N GLU A 99 -0.12 -16.17 6.71
CA GLU A 99 0.57 -17.28 7.37
C GLU A 99 1.07 -16.88 8.77
N ASP A 100 1.42 -17.86 9.59
CA ASP A 100 1.92 -17.68 10.97
C ASP A 100 1.06 -16.76 11.84
N ILE A 101 -0.26 -16.91 11.71
CA ILE A 101 -1.21 -16.11 12.46
C ILE A 101 -1.10 -16.47 13.95
N ARG A 102 -0.75 -15.48 14.79
CA ARG A 102 -0.67 -15.64 16.25
C ARG A 102 -1.47 -14.56 16.95
N PHE A 103 -2.31 -14.98 17.89
CA PHE A 103 -3.07 -14.09 18.75
C PHE A 103 -2.37 -13.90 20.09
N TYR A 104 -2.38 -12.66 20.58
CA TYR A 104 -1.74 -12.32 21.84
C TYR A 104 -2.77 -11.84 22.88
N PRO A 105 -2.54 -12.11 24.18
CA PRO A 105 -3.43 -11.66 25.25
C PRO A 105 -3.60 -10.14 25.35
N ASN A 106 -2.63 -9.37 24.84
CA ASN A 106 -2.66 -7.90 24.84
C ASN A 106 -3.57 -7.30 23.74
N GLY A 107 -4.39 -8.11 23.05
CA GLY A 107 -5.30 -7.62 22.01
C GLY A 107 -4.63 -7.33 20.67
N THR A 108 -3.54 -8.04 20.38
CA THR A 108 -2.82 -7.94 19.10
C THR A 108 -2.81 -9.28 18.37
N ILE A 109 -2.57 -9.20 17.05
CA ILE A 109 -2.45 -10.35 16.17
C ILE A 109 -1.24 -10.12 15.25
N SER A 110 -0.36 -11.11 15.14
CA SER A 110 0.73 -11.10 14.18
C SER A 110 0.46 -12.06 13.03
N TYR A 111 0.93 -11.72 11.84
CA TYR A 111 0.87 -12.58 10.65
C TYR A 111 1.95 -12.17 9.65
N ARG A 112 2.21 -13.05 8.70
CA ARG A 112 2.93 -12.77 7.46
C ARG A 112 1.94 -12.79 6.30
N GLU A 113 2.07 -11.88 5.35
CA GLU A 113 1.23 -11.87 4.15
C GLU A 113 2.10 -12.14 2.92
N SER A 114 1.75 -13.17 2.16
CA SER A 114 2.33 -13.44 0.85
C SER A 114 1.33 -13.08 -0.25
N ARG A 115 1.84 -12.55 -1.37
CA ARG A 115 1.05 -12.16 -2.53
C ARG A 115 1.54 -12.94 -3.75
N ASN A 116 0.62 -13.58 -4.46
CA ASN A 116 0.90 -14.28 -5.70
C ASN A 116 0.06 -13.66 -6.84
N TYR A 117 0.65 -13.52 -8.01
CA TYR A 117 0.01 -12.91 -9.17
C TYR A 117 -0.09 -13.90 -10.32
N ILE A 118 -1.31 -14.15 -10.79
CA ILE A 118 -1.59 -15.09 -11.87
C ILE A 118 -2.11 -14.30 -13.06
N PHE A 119 -1.41 -14.37 -14.20
CA PHE A 119 -1.79 -13.65 -15.41
C PHE A 119 -3.17 -14.10 -15.92
N ASP A 120 -4.05 -13.14 -16.22
CA ASP A 120 -5.38 -13.36 -16.77
C ASP A 120 -5.44 -12.88 -18.22
N GLN A 121 -5.15 -13.80 -19.14
CA GLN A 121 -5.20 -13.54 -20.59
C GLN A 121 -6.59 -13.11 -21.06
N SER A 122 -7.66 -13.55 -20.41
CA SER A 122 -9.04 -13.21 -20.83
C SER A 122 -9.38 -11.73 -20.58
N LYS A 123 -8.67 -11.10 -19.64
CA LYS A 123 -8.82 -9.68 -19.28
C LYS A 123 -7.70 -8.79 -19.85
N SER A 124 -6.71 -9.38 -20.50
CA SER A 124 -5.55 -8.68 -21.06
C SER A 124 -5.63 -8.67 -22.59
N PRO A 125 -5.55 -7.51 -23.26
CA PRO A 125 -5.58 -7.46 -24.72
C PRO A 125 -4.27 -7.94 -25.35
N LEU A 126 -3.18 -7.99 -24.58
CA LEU A 126 -1.85 -8.44 -24.99
C LEU A 126 -1.36 -9.51 -24.01
N ASP A 127 -0.56 -10.47 -24.49
CA ASP A 127 0.06 -11.51 -23.68
C ASP A 127 1.27 -11.00 -22.88
N GLU A 128 1.61 -11.64 -21.76
CA GLU A 128 2.75 -11.25 -20.91
C GLU A 128 4.12 -11.47 -21.57
N THR A 129 4.17 -12.17 -22.71
CA THR A 129 5.37 -12.27 -23.57
C THR A 129 5.55 -11.08 -24.50
N PHE A 130 4.62 -10.11 -24.53
CA PHE A 130 4.77 -8.87 -25.29
C PHE A 130 6.06 -8.14 -24.91
N ARG A 131 6.87 -7.78 -25.91
CA ARG A 131 8.14 -7.05 -25.72
C ARG A 131 7.92 -5.56 -25.89
N PHE A 132 8.51 -4.78 -25.00
CA PHE A 132 8.47 -3.32 -25.04
C PHE A 132 9.84 -2.74 -24.73
N ASN A 133 10.08 -1.51 -25.19
CA ASN A 133 11.33 -0.80 -24.94
C ASN A 133 11.18 0.10 -23.71
N THR A 134 12.12 0.00 -22.78
CA THR A 134 12.14 0.79 -21.55
C THR A 134 13.56 1.09 -21.09
N ILE A 135 13.70 1.94 -20.09
CA ILE A 135 14.99 2.28 -19.49
C ILE A 135 15.61 1.04 -18.84
N ASN A 136 16.89 0.79 -19.11
CA ASN A 136 17.65 -0.27 -18.45
C ASN A 136 17.97 0.14 -17.01
N VAL A 137 17.20 -0.40 -16.06
CA VAL A 137 17.29 -0.05 -14.63
C VAL A 137 18.65 -0.44 -14.05
N VAL A 138 19.22 -1.58 -14.45
CA VAL A 138 20.56 -2.01 -14.00
C VAL A 138 21.62 -1.04 -14.48
N TYR A 139 21.60 -0.70 -15.77
CA TYR A 139 22.52 0.27 -16.36
C TYR A 139 22.46 1.61 -15.62
N MET A 140 21.25 2.15 -15.41
CA MET A 140 21.07 3.43 -14.72
C MET A 140 21.53 3.39 -13.26
N THR A 141 21.31 2.28 -12.56
CA THR A 141 21.76 2.09 -11.18
C THR A 141 23.27 2.01 -11.08
N LEU A 142 23.93 1.28 -11.97
CA LEU A 142 25.39 1.18 -12.00
C LEU A 142 26.04 2.54 -12.32
N ILE A 143 25.52 3.26 -13.32
CA ILE A 143 25.98 4.61 -13.63
C ILE A 143 25.78 5.52 -12.41
N ASN A 144 24.60 5.52 -11.80
CA ASN A 144 24.34 6.33 -10.62
C ASN A 144 25.28 5.98 -9.46
N TYR A 145 25.51 4.69 -9.19
CA TYR A 145 26.46 4.22 -8.18
C TYR A 145 27.85 4.79 -8.41
N LEU A 146 28.37 4.72 -9.65
CA LEU A 146 29.67 5.28 -10.02
C LEU A 146 29.77 6.81 -9.84
N HIS A 147 28.65 7.53 -9.96
CA HIS A 147 28.60 8.98 -9.74
C HIS A 147 28.42 9.39 -8.28
N THR A 148 27.72 8.58 -7.49
CA THR A 148 27.42 8.90 -6.08
C THR A 148 28.50 8.44 -5.11
N GLN A 149 29.26 7.40 -5.47
CA GLN A 149 30.36 6.92 -4.67
C GLN A 149 31.64 7.70 -5.02
N ASN A 150 32.56 7.82 -4.06
CA ASN A 150 33.89 8.42 -4.24
C ASN A 150 34.82 7.53 -5.08
N VAL A 151 34.32 7.01 -6.21
CA VAL A 151 35.11 6.26 -7.19
C VAL A 151 36.02 7.26 -7.88
N PRO A 152 37.35 7.02 -7.95
CA PRO A 152 38.27 7.93 -8.61
C PRO A 152 37.87 8.15 -10.07
N ASP A 153 37.98 9.40 -10.56
CA ASP A 153 37.47 9.81 -11.87
C ASP A 153 37.95 8.95 -13.04
N LEU A 154 39.22 8.55 -13.01
CA LEU A 154 39.80 7.68 -14.04
C LEU A 154 39.12 6.30 -14.07
N PHE A 155 38.88 5.70 -12.90
CA PHE A 155 38.18 4.42 -12.80
C PHE A 155 36.72 4.55 -13.23
N ARG A 156 36.05 5.65 -12.85
CA ARG A 156 34.69 5.94 -13.28
C ARG A 156 34.59 6.02 -14.81
N GLN A 157 35.52 6.70 -15.47
CA GLN A 157 35.54 6.82 -16.93
C GLN A 157 35.77 5.46 -17.62
N ILE A 158 36.72 4.67 -17.10
CA ILE A 158 37.00 3.33 -17.63
C ILE A 158 35.78 2.42 -17.48
N ILE A 159 35.20 2.34 -16.28
CA ILE A 159 34.03 1.48 -16.03
C ILE A 159 32.82 1.97 -16.83
N GLY A 160 32.57 3.28 -16.88
CA GLY A 160 31.47 3.86 -17.66
C GLY A 160 31.59 3.56 -19.15
N THR A 161 32.81 3.61 -19.70
CA THR A 161 33.08 3.25 -21.10
C THR A 161 32.87 1.77 -21.36
N ILE A 162 33.37 0.89 -20.48
CA ILE A 162 33.14 -0.55 -20.62
C ILE A 162 31.64 -0.85 -20.53
N LEU A 163 30.95 -0.25 -19.56
CA LEU A 163 29.51 -0.48 -19.36
C LEU A 163 28.70 -0.03 -20.57
N SER A 164 29.04 1.08 -21.23
CA SER A 164 28.35 1.53 -22.45
C SER A 164 28.60 0.65 -23.67
N PHE A 165 29.70 -0.12 -23.70
CA PHE A 165 29.95 -1.12 -24.75
C PHE A 165 29.24 -2.44 -24.48
N VAL A 166 29.04 -2.82 -23.22
CA VAL A 166 28.42 -4.11 -22.86
C VAL A 166 26.90 -4.00 -22.71
N GLU A 167 26.40 -2.87 -22.22
CA GLU A 167 24.98 -2.63 -21.98
C GLU A 167 24.49 -1.33 -22.59
N LYS A 168 23.19 -1.31 -22.94
CA LYS A 168 22.53 -0.13 -23.50
C LYS A 168 21.67 0.57 -22.44
N PRO A 169 21.55 1.91 -22.50
CA PRO A 169 20.66 2.67 -21.60
C PRO A 169 19.17 2.29 -21.76
N ILE A 170 18.79 1.78 -22.94
CA ILE A 170 17.46 1.26 -23.23
C ILE A 170 17.56 -0.26 -23.38
N MET A 171 16.60 -0.96 -22.77
CA MET A 171 16.46 -2.41 -22.87
C MET A 171 15.12 -2.79 -23.46
N GLN A 172 15.08 -3.96 -24.08
CA GLN A 172 13.85 -4.59 -24.54
C GLN A 172 13.61 -5.87 -23.74
N ARG A 173 12.46 -5.94 -23.06
CA ARG A 173 12.07 -7.09 -22.21
C ARG A 173 10.62 -7.44 -22.45
N THR A 174 10.27 -8.69 -22.17
CA THR A 174 8.87 -9.09 -22.05
C THR A 174 8.25 -8.47 -20.79
N ILE A 175 6.92 -8.35 -20.75
CA ILE A 175 6.21 -7.89 -19.55
C ILE A 175 6.51 -8.82 -18.37
N LYS A 176 6.48 -10.14 -18.58
CA LYS A 176 6.78 -11.13 -17.55
C LYS A 176 8.17 -10.94 -16.94
N GLU A 177 9.20 -10.81 -17.79
CA GLU A 177 10.57 -10.59 -17.35
C GLU A 177 10.70 -9.28 -16.56
N TYR A 178 10.13 -8.19 -17.08
CA TYR A 178 10.27 -6.87 -16.46
C TYR A 178 9.59 -6.78 -15.08
N LEU A 179 8.38 -7.34 -14.97
CA LEU A 179 7.60 -7.28 -13.74
C LEU A 179 8.10 -8.25 -12.67
N TRP A 180 8.32 -9.51 -13.05
CA TRP A 180 8.49 -10.62 -12.11
C TRP A 180 9.92 -11.11 -11.96
N GLY A 181 10.83 -10.74 -12.86
CA GLY A 181 12.22 -11.15 -12.73
C GLY A 181 12.86 -11.53 -14.06
N TYR A 182 14.09 -11.08 -14.23
CA TYR A 182 15.02 -11.68 -15.17
C TYR A 182 16.43 -11.71 -14.57
N GLN A 183 17.24 -12.66 -15.04
CA GLN A 183 18.65 -12.70 -14.72
C GLN A 183 19.40 -11.66 -15.54
N ASP A 184 20.04 -10.71 -14.89
CA ASP A 184 20.82 -9.68 -15.57
C ASP A 184 22.27 -10.14 -15.84
N PRO A 185 22.73 -10.12 -17.10
CA PRO A 185 24.07 -10.60 -17.45
C PRO A 185 25.20 -9.86 -16.71
N ILE A 186 25.09 -8.55 -16.51
CA ILE A 186 26.11 -7.75 -15.82
C ILE A 186 26.09 -8.05 -14.33
N LEU A 187 24.91 -8.12 -13.71
CA LEU A 187 24.83 -8.49 -12.29
C LEU A 187 25.38 -9.91 -12.06
N SER A 188 25.17 -10.86 -12.97
CA SER A 188 25.77 -12.19 -12.89
C SER A 188 27.31 -12.17 -12.93
N ILE A 189 27.90 -11.28 -13.73
CA ILE A 189 29.36 -11.09 -13.78
C ILE A 189 29.85 -10.44 -12.49
N LEU A 190 29.18 -9.37 -12.04
CA LEU A 190 29.54 -8.63 -10.84
C LEU A 190 29.39 -9.48 -9.58
N LYS A 191 28.34 -10.28 -9.45
CA LYS A 191 28.15 -11.24 -8.35
C LYS A 191 29.30 -12.23 -8.24
N LYS A 192 29.83 -12.72 -9.37
CA LYS A 192 31.00 -13.63 -9.40
C LYS A 192 32.32 -12.94 -9.08
N ARG A 193 32.50 -11.67 -9.47
CA ARG A 193 33.78 -10.94 -9.37
C ARG A 193 33.89 -10.05 -8.13
N LEU A 194 32.77 -9.52 -7.67
CA LEU A 194 32.61 -8.56 -6.58
C LEU A 194 31.39 -8.95 -5.73
N PRO A 195 31.37 -10.15 -5.11
CA PRO A 195 30.24 -10.61 -4.31
C PRO A 195 29.92 -9.70 -3.13
N GLN A 196 30.88 -8.92 -2.63
CA GLN A 196 30.67 -7.91 -1.58
C GLN A 196 29.82 -6.71 -2.03
N LEU A 197 29.67 -6.51 -3.35
CA LEU A 197 28.92 -5.38 -3.92
C LEU A 197 27.58 -5.82 -4.50
N VAL A 198 27.53 -7.01 -5.11
CA VAL A 198 26.33 -7.55 -5.76
C VAL A 198 26.05 -8.94 -5.21
N MET A 199 24.99 -9.04 -4.42
CA MET A 199 24.56 -10.29 -3.78
C MET A 199 23.58 -11.10 -4.66
N ASP A 200 22.76 -10.39 -5.45
CA ASP A 200 21.79 -11.01 -6.35
C ASP A 200 21.98 -10.52 -7.79
N ASP A 201 21.70 -11.41 -8.73
CA ASP A 201 21.73 -11.18 -10.17
C ASP A 201 20.36 -11.26 -10.83
N GLN A 202 19.30 -11.47 -10.04
CA GLN A 202 17.91 -11.27 -10.47
C GLN A 202 17.49 -9.82 -10.26
N ILE A 203 16.75 -9.27 -11.22
CA ILE A 203 16.10 -7.96 -11.09
C ILE A 203 14.64 -8.03 -11.51
N SER A 204 13.79 -7.34 -10.76
CA SER A 204 12.36 -7.19 -11.05
C SER A 204 11.86 -5.85 -10.52
N VAL A 205 10.83 -5.30 -11.17
CA VAL A 205 10.14 -4.09 -10.65
C VAL A 205 9.32 -4.41 -9.40
N PHE A 206 8.74 -5.61 -9.32
CA PHE A 206 7.99 -6.09 -8.17
C PHE A 206 8.82 -7.04 -7.27
N ALA A 207 10.11 -6.77 -7.12
CA ALA A 207 11.04 -7.61 -6.35
C ALA A 207 10.58 -7.89 -4.91
N SER A 208 9.94 -6.90 -4.26
CA SER A 208 9.34 -7.03 -2.93
C SER A 208 8.29 -8.15 -2.87
N VAL A 209 7.59 -8.43 -3.97
CA VAL A 209 6.58 -9.49 -4.06
C VAL A 209 7.23 -10.85 -4.30
N VAL A 210 8.26 -10.92 -5.14
CA VAL A 210 8.78 -12.20 -5.65
C VAL A 210 9.73 -12.88 -4.66
N ASN A 211 10.57 -12.11 -3.95
CA ASN A 211 11.65 -12.67 -3.14
C ASN A 211 11.64 -12.27 -1.65
N GLU A 212 11.01 -11.15 -1.25
CA GLU A 212 11.14 -10.59 0.11
C GLU A 212 9.84 -10.61 0.94
N ALA A 213 8.66 -10.64 0.32
CA ALA A 213 7.36 -10.73 1.00
C ALA A 213 7.18 -11.99 1.88
N GLN A 214 8.10 -12.97 1.79
CA GLN A 214 8.04 -14.18 2.63
C GLN A 214 8.52 -13.96 4.08
N TYR A 215 9.12 -12.80 4.43
CA TYR A 215 9.71 -12.58 5.75
C TYR A 215 9.13 -11.42 6.55
N GLU A 216 8.21 -10.64 5.97
CA GLU A 216 7.68 -9.48 6.67
C GLU A 216 6.64 -9.88 7.71
N THR A 217 6.83 -9.44 8.96
CA THR A 217 5.91 -9.72 10.06
C THR A 217 5.17 -8.44 10.43
N ILE A 218 3.85 -8.47 10.31
CA ILE A 218 2.97 -7.37 10.69
C ILE A 218 2.30 -7.74 12.01
N LEU A 219 2.33 -6.83 12.98
CA LEU A 219 1.58 -6.92 14.23
C LEU A 219 0.51 -5.82 14.23
N ILE A 220 -0.76 -6.20 14.28
CA ILE A 220 -1.89 -5.26 14.28
C ILE A 220 -2.75 -5.41 15.53
N ASN A 221 -3.51 -4.37 15.85
CA ASN A 221 -4.53 -4.42 16.88
C ASN A 221 -5.77 -5.20 16.40
N ASN A 222 -6.25 -6.13 17.21
CA ASN A 222 -7.34 -7.04 16.82
C ASN A 222 -8.76 -6.53 17.16
N GLY A 223 -8.88 -5.36 17.79
CA GLY A 223 -10.15 -4.75 18.17
C GLY A 223 -10.85 -5.38 19.37
N VAL A 224 -10.27 -6.38 20.02
CA VAL A 224 -10.91 -7.12 21.12
C VAL A 224 -10.64 -6.43 22.46
N GLY A 225 -11.71 -6.03 23.14
CA GLY A 225 -11.65 -5.50 24.51
C GLY A 225 -11.26 -4.03 24.57
N PHE A 226 -10.59 -3.65 25.65
CA PHE A 226 -10.23 -2.27 25.96
C PHE A 226 -8.70 -2.11 26.07
N ASP A 227 -8.20 -0.92 25.78
CA ASP A 227 -6.81 -0.56 26.03
C ASP A 227 -6.59 -0.22 27.52
N GLU A 228 -5.34 0.08 27.89
CA GLU A 228 -4.96 0.43 29.27
C GLU A 228 -5.65 1.70 29.78
N ASN A 229 -6.09 2.57 28.85
CA ASN A 229 -6.82 3.81 29.13
C ASN A 229 -8.34 3.61 29.11
N HIS A 230 -8.83 2.36 29.08
CA HIS A 230 -10.24 1.99 29.02
C HIS A 230 -10.97 2.46 27.74
N ASN A 231 -10.26 2.73 26.65
CA ASN A 231 -10.86 2.97 25.35
C ASN A 231 -11.12 1.65 24.61
N GLU A 232 -12.20 1.59 23.83
CA GLU A 232 -12.48 0.42 23.00
C GLU A 232 -11.37 0.20 21.97
N ARG A 233 -10.74 -0.98 21.99
CA ARG A 233 -9.71 -1.35 21.00
C ARG A 233 -10.24 -1.41 19.58
N LEU A 234 -11.54 -1.60 19.42
CA LEU A 234 -12.22 -1.64 18.13
C LEU A 234 -12.00 -0.37 17.30
N ASN A 235 -11.82 0.80 17.94
CA ASN A 235 -11.48 2.05 17.26
C ASN A 235 -10.07 2.04 16.64
N ASN A 236 -9.20 1.12 17.09
CA ASN A 236 -7.85 0.91 16.57
C ASN A 236 -7.74 -0.38 15.75
N LEU A 237 -8.87 -1.04 15.41
CA LEU A 237 -8.87 -2.29 14.66
C LEU A 237 -8.02 -2.18 13.37
N GLY A 238 -7.13 -3.14 13.18
CA GLY A 238 -6.25 -3.20 12.00
C GLY A 238 -5.07 -2.23 12.04
N LYS A 239 -4.98 -1.34 13.04
CA LYS A 239 -3.85 -0.43 13.19
C LYS A 239 -2.56 -1.21 13.42
N ILE A 240 -1.53 -0.89 12.66
CA ILE A 240 -0.21 -1.51 12.77
C ILE A 240 0.46 -1.00 14.04
N GLU A 241 0.83 -1.93 14.92
CA GLU A 241 1.63 -1.64 16.11
C GLU A 241 3.11 -1.88 15.83
N ARG A 242 3.44 -2.91 15.03
CA ARG A 242 4.80 -3.17 14.57
C ARG A 242 4.83 -3.70 13.14
N PHE A 243 5.83 -3.29 12.41
CA PHE A 243 6.21 -3.82 11.11
C PHE A 243 7.66 -4.28 11.20
N ASN A 244 7.93 -5.54 10.87
CA ASN A 244 9.26 -6.16 11.00
C ASN A 244 9.90 -5.90 12.37
N PHE A 245 9.12 -6.13 13.43
CA PHE A 245 9.51 -5.95 14.83
C PHE A 245 9.81 -4.50 15.26
N SER A 246 9.68 -3.53 14.35
CA SER A 246 9.87 -2.10 14.62
C SER A 246 8.55 -1.35 14.71
N THR A 247 8.52 -0.28 15.53
CA THR A 247 7.39 0.65 15.65
C THR A 247 7.52 1.86 14.72
N SER A 248 8.68 2.03 14.08
CA SER A 248 8.96 3.09 13.11
C SER A 248 9.92 2.60 12.03
N LEU A 249 9.91 3.26 10.89
CA LEU A 249 10.94 3.10 9.87
C LEU A 249 12.25 3.78 10.33
N SER A 250 13.32 3.54 9.57
CA SER A 250 14.61 4.21 9.72
C SER A 250 15.15 4.70 8.37
N ILE A 251 14.25 4.92 7.42
CA ILE A 251 14.55 5.18 6.01
C ILE A 251 14.56 6.68 5.74
N TRP A 252 13.66 7.43 6.38
CA TRP A 252 13.43 8.85 6.09
C TRP A 252 14.23 9.79 7.00
N SER A 253 14.30 11.08 6.68
CA SER A 253 15.24 11.99 7.35
C SER A 253 14.80 12.43 8.74
N ASN A 254 13.50 12.35 9.04
CA ASN A 254 12.95 12.79 10.32
C ASN A 254 12.01 11.76 10.95
N LYS A 255 11.71 11.96 12.23
CA LYS A 255 10.85 11.05 13.01
C LYS A 255 9.45 10.94 12.43
N TYR A 256 8.87 12.05 11.96
CA TYR A 256 7.52 12.10 11.42
C TYR A 256 7.37 11.23 10.18
N ALA A 257 8.27 11.37 9.20
CA ALA A 257 8.27 10.59 7.97
C ALA A 257 8.49 9.09 8.20
N ASN A 258 9.19 8.74 9.29
CA ASN A 258 9.40 7.36 9.70
C ASN A 258 8.26 6.75 10.52
N MET A 259 7.17 7.48 10.82
CA MET A 259 6.05 6.91 11.56
C MET A 259 5.29 5.89 10.72
N ILE A 260 4.95 4.76 11.33
CA ILE A 260 4.04 3.75 10.76
C ILE A 260 2.65 4.02 11.31
N ASN A 261 1.81 4.68 10.52
CA ASN A 261 0.50 5.16 10.93
C ASN A 261 -0.60 4.40 10.21
N GLY A 262 -1.66 4.08 10.95
CA GLY A 262 -2.88 3.51 10.40
C GLY A 262 -2.80 2.01 10.16
N THR A 263 -3.54 1.53 9.16
CA THR A 263 -3.67 0.10 8.85
C THR A 263 -2.90 -0.28 7.57
N ASP A 264 -2.93 -1.54 7.19
CA ASP A 264 -2.42 -2.04 5.89
C ASP A 264 -3.44 -1.90 4.74
N SER A 265 -4.50 -1.09 4.95
CA SER A 265 -5.65 -0.94 4.05
C SER A 265 -6.52 -2.17 3.83
N THR A 266 -6.29 -3.30 4.51
CA THR A 266 -7.15 -4.49 4.38
C THR A 266 -8.36 -4.45 5.31
N ILE A 267 -8.19 -3.87 6.50
CA ILE A 267 -9.24 -3.66 7.49
C ILE A 267 -9.16 -2.22 8.00
N TRP A 268 -10.33 -1.69 8.34
CA TRP A 268 -10.48 -0.39 8.98
C TRP A 268 -11.33 -0.53 10.23
N HIS A 269 -11.16 0.40 11.16
CA HIS A 269 -12.09 0.56 12.27
C HIS A 269 -13.53 0.78 11.76
N PRO A 270 -14.55 0.28 12.49
CA PRO A 270 -15.95 0.52 12.14
C PRO A 270 -16.35 1.98 12.41
N ASP A 271 -17.54 2.35 11.94
CA ASP A 271 -18.13 3.69 12.16
C ASP A 271 -17.31 4.85 11.58
N ALA A 272 -16.74 4.64 10.39
CA ALA A 272 -15.98 5.65 9.67
C ALA A 272 -16.80 6.95 9.46
N ARG A 273 -16.14 8.10 9.65
CA ARG A 273 -16.75 9.44 9.62
C ARG A 273 -16.17 10.31 8.50
N LYS A 274 -17.02 11.15 7.91
CA LYS A 274 -16.65 12.01 6.78
C LYS A 274 -15.61 13.08 7.13
N ASP A 275 -15.58 13.50 8.38
CA ASP A 275 -14.67 14.52 8.92
C ASP A 275 -13.34 13.93 9.43
N GLU A 276 -13.19 12.61 9.41
CA GLU A 276 -11.99 11.97 9.91
C GLU A 276 -10.90 11.84 8.82
N THR A 277 -9.66 11.88 9.28
CA THR A 277 -8.48 11.56 8.46
C THR A 277 -8.00 10.18 8.86
N ILE A 278 -8.00 9.27 7.90
CA ILE A 278 -7.58 7.88 8.10
C ILE A 278 -6.15 7.73 7.55
N TYR A 279 -5.31 6.91 8.17
CA TYR A 279 -3.95 6.66 7.69
C TYR A 279 -3.83 5.22 7.20
N THR A 280 -2.96 5.00 6.22
CA THR A 280 -2.49 3.68 5.84
C THR A 280 -0.98 3.69 5.70
N PHE A 281 -0.36 2.62 6.17
CA PHE A 281 1.01 2.31 5.83
C PHE A 281 1.02 1.55 4.51
N MET A 282 1.73 2.06 3.52
CA MET A 282 1.88 1.40 2.22
C MET A 282 3.31 0.89 2.11
N ASN A 283 3.50 -0.41 2.36
CA ASN A 283 4.83 -1.01 2.33
C ASN A 283 5.49 -0.88 0.95
N ASP A 284 4.71 -1.01 -0.13
CA ASP A 284 5.19 -0.89 -1.52
C ASP A 284 5.86 0.47 -1.83
N ILE A 285 5.56 1.50 -1.04
CA ILE A 285 6.19 2.83 -1.13
C ILE A 285 6.88 3.29 0.16
N CYS A 286 6.99 2.39 1.13
CA CYS A 286 7.74 2.54 2.37
C CYS A 286 7.39 3.78 3.19
N ARG A 287 6.12 4.21 3.18
CA ARG A 287 5.65 5.35 3.98
C ARG A 287 4.19 5.22 4.36
N SER A 288 3.82 5.98 5.38
CA SER A 288 2.43 6.22 5.71
C SER A 288 1.86 7.36 4.87
N VAL A 289 0.60 7.23 4.44
CA VAL A 289 -0.17 8.28 3.77
C VAL A 289 -1.53 8.44 4.44
N HIS A 290 -2.07 9.66 4.41
CA HIS A 290 -3.42 9.94 4.87
C HIS A 290 -4.43 9.85 3.74
N LEU A 291 -5.66 9.54 4.11
CA LEU A 291 -6.83 9.43 3.27
C LEU A 291 -7.88 10.41 3.77
N LYS A 292 -8.52 11.12 2.85
CA LYS A 292 -9.62 12.05 3.13
C LYS A 292 -10.88 11.61 2.41
N TYR A 293 -12.03 11.82 3.05
CA TYR A 293 -13.33 11.60 2.42
C TYR A 293 -13.44 12.46 1.16
N ASN A 294 -13.89 11.83 0.07
CA ASN A 294 -14.17 12.50 -1.19
C ASN A 294 -15.67 12.59 -1.44
N GLN A 295 -16.34 11.43 -1.46
CA GLN A 295 -17.77 11.35 -1.77
C GLN A 295 -18.45 10.11 -1.19
N THR A 296 -19.78 10.14 -1.18
CA THR A 296 -20.61 8.99 -0.79
C THR A 296 -21.15 8.33 -2.05
N HIS A 297 -20.87 7.04 -2.25
CA HIS A 297 -21.53 6.23 -3.27
C HIS A 297 -22.80 5.64 -2.69
N LYS A 298 -23.93 5.86 -3.37
CA LYS A 298 -25.20 5.26 -3.00
C LYS A 298 -25.38 3.95 -3.74
N ASN A 299 -25.87 2.93 -3.03
CA ASN A 299 -26.25 1.64 -3.59
C ASN A 299 -25.12 0.89 -4.32
N LEU A 300 -23.88 0.97 -3.81
CA LEU A 300 -22.83 0.07 -4.27
C LEU A 300 -23.12 -1.31 -3.67
N PHE A 301 -23.63 -2.23 -4.50
CA PHE A 301 -24.19 -3.52 -4.03
C PHE A 301 -25.24 -3.33 -2.92
N ASP A 302 -26.16 -2.37 -3.10
CA ASP A 302 -27.21 -2.01 -2.13
C ASP A 302 -26.71 -1.48 -0.78
N ILE A 303 -25.43 -1.12 -0.70
CA ILE A 303 -24.81 -0.55 0.50
C ILE A 303 -24.33 0.86 0.18
N ASN A 304 -24.60 1.81 1.08
CA ASN A 304 -24.02 3.14 1.01
C ASN A 304 -22.56 3.09 1.48
N THR A 305 -21.63 3.56 0.65
CA THR A 305 -20.20 3.50 0.95
C THR A 305 -19.56 4.88 0.85
N TYR A 306 -18.51 5.08 1.63
CA TYR A 306 -17.69 6.29 1.56
C TYR A 306 -16.45 6.01 0.74
N GLN A 307 -16.18 6.89 -0.22
CA GLN A 307 -14.93 6.88 -0.96
C GLN A 307 -13.94 7.80 -0.24
N TYR A 308 -12.86 7.21 0.23
CA TYR A 308 -11.67 7.93 0.68
C TYR A 308 -10.63 7.92 -0.43
N ILE A 309 -9.89 9.01 -0.58
CA ILE A 309 -8.83 9.16 -1.57
C ILE A 309 -7.55 9.64 -0.90
N ILE A 310 -6.40 9.38 -1.52
CA ILE A 310 -5.15 10.03 -1.16
C ILE A 310 -5.21 11.46 -1.74
N PRO A 311 -5.24 12.51 -0.91
CA PRO A 311 -5.23 13.89 -1.37
C PRO A 311 -3.86 14.31 -1.95
N ASN A 312 -3.87 15.35 -2.79
CA ASN A 312 -2.66 15.85 -3.47
C ASN A 312 -1.55 16.33 -2.52
N ASP A 313 -1.91 16.75 -1.30
CA ASP A 313 -0.95 17.20 -0.28
C ASP A 313 -0.04 16.06 0.22
N ALA A 314 -0.45 14.79 0.10
CA ALA A 314 0.35 13.63 0.51
C ALA A 314 1.68 13.50 -0.27
N PHE A 315 1.74 14.00 -1.50
CA PHE A 315 2.92 13.96 -2.37
C PHE A 315 3.35 15.36 -2.85
N ALA A 316 2.82 16.43 -2.28
CA ALA A 316 3.19 17.79 -2.64
C ALA A 316 4.56 18.17 -2.07
N ASN A 317 5.27 19.07 -2.75
CA ASN A 317 6.48 19.69 -2.22
C ASN A 317 6.08 20.78 -1.19
N ILE A 318 5.88 20.37 0.05
CA ILE A 318 5.48 21.20 1.21
C ILE A 318 6.30 20.82 2.44
N SER A 319 6.32 21.69 3.46
CA SER A 319 7.10 21.50 4.71
C SER A 319 6.89 20.13 5.36
N ASP A 320 5.64 19.68 5.40
CA ASP A 320 5.27 18.43 6.06
C ASP A 320 5.88 17.20 5.38
N ASN A 321 6.20 17.31 4.08
CA ASN A 321 6.80 16.24 3.29
C ASN A 321 8.32 16.33 3.16
N GLU A 322 8.99 17.34 3.74
CA GLU A 322 10.46 17.48 3.68
C GLU A 322 11.19 16.25 4.22
N GLY A 323 10.59 15.55 5.18
CA GLY A 323 11.11 14.30 5.74
C GLY A 323 11.31 13.17 4.72
N PHE A 324 10.54 13.19 3.62
CA PHE A 324 10.61 12.18 2.55
C PHE A 324 11.62 12.54 1.45
N CYS A 325 12.25 13.72 1.55
CA CYS A 325 13.30 14.14 0.65
C CYS A 325 14.64 13.72 1.25
N LEU A 326 15.39 12.82 0.61
CA LEU A 326 16.73 12.43 1.08
C LEU A 326 17.87 12.94 0.19
N ASN A 327 17.58 13.91 -0.68
CA ASN A 327 18.58 14.38 -1.63
C ASN A 327 19.46 15.47 -1.01
N TYR A 328 20.65 15.07 -0.59
CA TYR A 328 21.76 15.96 -0.26
C TYR A 328 22.51 16.30 -1.55
N THR A 329 22.28 17.48 -2.11
CA THR A 329 23.25 18.04 -3.06
C THR A 329 24.39 18.66 -2.27
N MET A 330 25.58 18.06 -2.32
CA MET A 330 26.83 18.70 -1.90
C MET A 330 27.20 19.77 -2.92
N THR A 331 26.54 20.92 -2.85
CA THR A 331 27.07 22.16 -3.42
C THR A 331 27.75 22.90 -2.28
N ASN A 332 29.04 23.19 -2.43
CA ASN A 332 30.02 23.59 -1.41
C ASN A 332 29.66 24.75 -0.46
N GLU A 333 28.46 25.33 -0.47
CA GLU A 333 28.14 26.47 0.41
C GLU A 333 26.76 26.44 1.07
N THR A 334 25.86 25.48 0.77
CA THR A 334 24.60 25.30 1.53
C THR A 334 24.09 23.86 1.41
N GLN A 335 23.88 23.18 2.55
CA GLN A 335 23.12 21.92 2.61
C GLN A 335 21.63 22.24 2.40
N GLN A 336 21.19 22.31 1.15
CA GLN A 336 19.76 22.44 0.85
C GLN A 336 19.19 21.09 0.44
N LEU A 337 18.26 20.57 1.26
CA LEU A 337 17.42 19.45 0.86
C LEU A 337 16.59 19.87 -0.34
N LYS A 338 16.89 19.31 -1.51
CA LYS A 338 16.12 19.57 -2.72
C LYS A 338 15.11 18.45 -2.94
N CYS A 339 13.86 18.72 -2.55
CA CYS A 339 12.73 17.86 -2.90
C CYS A 339 12.48 17.84 -4.41
N LEU A 340 11.91 16.73 -4.90
CA LEU A 340 11.41 16.65 -6.27
C LEU A 340 10.18 17.57 -6.44
N ALA A 341 9.74 17.75 -7.68
CA ALA A 341 8.50 18.49 -7.95
C ALA A 341 7.30 17.80 -7.29
N SER A 342 6.27 18.58 -6.96
CA SER A 342 5.02 18.05 -6.40
C SER A 342 4.45 16.91 -7.23
N GLY A 343 4.02 15.85 -6.56
CA GLY A 343 3.54 14.62 -7.18
C GLY A 343 4.63 13.56 -7.36
N LEU A 344 5.91 13.89 -7.14
CA LEU A 344 7.03 12.96 -7.25
C LEU A 344 7.78 12.79 -5.93
N PHE A 345 8.24 11.57 -5.65
CA PHE A 345 9.18 11.32 -4.55
C PHE A 345 10.12 10.15 -4.86
N SER A 346 11.26 10.10 -4.15
CA SER A 346 12.29 9.09 -4.39
C SER A 346 12.07 7.87 -3.50
N LEU A 347 11.94 6.69 -4.11
CA LEU A 347 11.97 5.40 -3.43
C LEU A 347 13.37 4.82 -3.28
N THR A 348 14.39 5.50 -3.80
CA THR A 348 15.80 5.10 -3.67
C THR A 348 16.21 4.68 -2.27
N PRO A 349 15.81 5.38 -1.19
CA PRO A 349 16.19 5.00 0.16
C PRO A 349 15.59 3.66 0.62
N CYS A 350 14.44 3.29 0.07
CA CYS A 350 13.78 2.04 0.41
C CYS A 350 14.21 0.87 -0.49
N LEU A 351 14.30 1.11 -1.81
CA LEU A 351 14.61 0.08 -2.79
C LEU A 351 16.12 -0.08 -3.04
N HIS A 352 16.96 0.80 -2.46
CA HIS A 352 18.40 0.89 -2.69
C HIS A 352 18.80 1.02 -4.18
N CYS A 353 17.86 1.43 -5.03
CA CYS A 353 17.97 1.60 -6.47
C CYS A 353 17.30 2.92 -6.86
N LYS A 354 17.86 3.68 -7.82
CA LYS A 354 17.31 4.99 -8.18
C LYS A 354 15.94 4.84 -8.83
N PHE A 355 14.89 5.05 -8.04
CA PHE A 355 13.51 4.88 -8.43
C PHE A 355 12.71 6.09 -7.96
N ILE A 356 11.93 6.66 -8.88
CA ILE A 356 11.08 7.83 -8.62
C ILE A 356 9.67 7.42 -9.01
N ILE A 357 8.72 7.64 -8.11
CA ILE A 357 7.28 7.54 -8.37
C ILE A 357 6.74 8.95 -8.55
#